data_AF-A0AAU4UBS4-F1
#
_entry.id   AF-A0AAU4UBS4-F1
#
_cell.length_a   1.000
_cell.length_b   1.000
_cell.length_c   1.000
_cell.angle_alpha   90.00
_cell.angle_beta   90.00
_cell.angle_gamma   90.00
#
_symmetry.space_group_name_H-M   'P 1'
#
loop_
_entity.id
_entity.type
_entity.pdbx_description
1 polymer ?
#
loop_
_entity_poly.entity_id
_entity_poly.type
_entity_poly.pdbx_seq_one_letter_code
_entity_poly.pdbx_strand_id
1 'polypeptide(L)'
;MTEYTWPNGAGDPTPEDIQRAWPATVTALPVGATVTGKVIGRQRFGVFVEIDGVPDAVGLAEIFGSPPGTVPPPLGFAISGSVVDHAERNFQVRLRLDDWGDEREPRPLEPNERLADREALSGFLRRLRQDHETRGDQWENRTLDSFLEALEAWVADAPGWYANHGQELPPEGDWAFMARALSAARFYE
;
A
#
# COMPACT_ATOMS: atom_id res chain seq x y z
N MET A 1 11.64 10.24 -10.00
CA MET A 1 11.95 10.16 -8.57
C MET A 1 12.28 8.71 -8.26
N THR A 2 13.45 8.45 -7.71
CA THR A 2 14.08 7.12 -7.64
C THR A 2 13.24 6.16 -6.79
N GLU A 3 12.62 5.19 -7.46
CA GLU A 3 11.84 4.08 -6.90
C GLU A 3 12.62 3.21 -5.89
N TYR A 4 13.94 3.41 -5.84
CA TYR A 4 14.91 2.71 -5.01
C TYR A 4 15.53 3.68 -3.99
N THR A 5 14.85 3.88 -2.87
CA THR A 5 15.31 4.73 -1.77
C THR A 5 15.92 3.83 -0.69
N TRP A 6 17.20 4.02 -0.38
CA TRP A 6 17.76 3.57 0.89
C TRP A 6 17.10 4.37 2.01
N PRO A 7 16.82 3.78 3.20
CA PRO A 7 16.31 4.52 4.35
C PRO A 7 17.38 5.55 4.79
N ASN A 8 17.30 6.72 4.20
CA ASN A 8 18.10 7.92 4.51
C ASN A 8 17.15 9.10 4.78
N GLY A 9 15.87 8.82 5.04
CA GLY A 9 14.92 9.85 5.47
C GLY A 9 15.34 10.41 6.81
N ALA A 10 15.11 11.71 7.04
CA ALA A 10 15.28 12.28 8.36
C ALA A 10 14.35 11.55 9.35
N GLY A 11 14.93 10.75 10.26
CA GLY A 11 14.21 9.93 11.23
C GLY A 11 14.41 8.42 11.10
N ASP A 12 15.01 7.92 10.01
CA ASP A 12 15.33 6.50 9.86
C ASP A 12 16.56 6.09 10.72
N PRO A 13 16.64 4.83 11.21
CA PRO A 13 17.81 4.35 11.97
C PRO A 13 19.10 4.40 11.14
N THR A 14 20.16 5.00 11.69
CA THR A 14 21.46 4.98 11.00
C THR A 14 22.14 3.61 11.14
N PRO A 15 23.12 3.26 10.30
CA PRO A 15 23.88 2.01 10.47
C PRO A 15 24.51 1.84 11.85
N GLU A 16 24.91 2.94 12.49
CA GLU A 16 25.46 2.96 13.84
C GLU A 16 24.39 2.66 14.90
N ASP A 17 23.17 3.16 14.70
CA ASP A 17 22.03 2.88 15.58
C ASP A 17 21.62 1.41 15.50
N ILE A 18 21.50 0.88 14.28
CA ILE A 18 21.17 -0.53 14.04
C ILE A 18 22.22 -1.45 14.68
N GLN A 19 23.50 -1.14 14.49
CA GLN A 19 24.59 -1.93 15.08
C GLN A 19 24.56 -1.90 16.62
N ARG A 20 24.28 -0.74 17.21
CA ARG A 20 24.18 -0.56 18.66
C ARG A 20 22.97 -1.30 19.25
N ALA A 21 21.84 -1.30 18.55
CA ALA A 21 20.61 -1.97 18.97
C ALA A 21 20.64 -3.50 18.76
N TRP A 22 21.52 -4.00 17.88
CA TRP A 22 21.53 -5.41 17.43
C TRP A 22 21.39 -6.47 18.54
N PRO A 23 22.12 -6.42 19.67
CA PRO A 23 21.95 -7.43 20.72
C PRO A 23 20.54 -7.45 21.32
N ALA A 24 19.92 -6.27 21.48
CA ALA A 24 18.56 -6.13 21.97
C ALA A 24 17.56 -6.60 20.92
N THR A 25 17.79 -6.27 19.65
CA THR A 25 16.95 -6.71 18.51
C THR A 25 16.89 -8.23 18.41
N VAL A 26 18.03 -8.92 18.42
CA VAL A 26 18.09 -10.40 18.35
C VAL A 26 17.39 -11.04 19.56
N THR A 27 17.49 -10.42 20.73
CA THR A 27 16.81 -10.89 21.95
C THR A 27 15.30 -10.70 21.87
N ALA A 28 14.85 -9.56 21.33
CA ALA A 28 13.42 -9.23 21.21
C ALA A 28 12.74 -10.01 20.08
N LEU A 29 13.48 -10.38 19.02
CA LEU A 29 12.95 -10.94 17.79
C LEU A 29 13.57 -12.32 17.46
N PRO A 30 13.39 -13.36 18.29
CA PRO A 30 13.95 -14.68 17.99
C PRO A 30 13.40 -15.25 16.66
N VAL A 31 14.13 -16.18 16.04
CA VAL A 31 13.66 -16.86 14.82
C VAL A 31 12.30 -17.52 15.08
N GLY A 32 11.35 -17.29 14.17
CA GLY A 32 9.95 -17.70 14.29
C GLY A 32 9.05 -16.67 15.00
N ALA A 33 9.60 -15.59 15.56
CA ALA A 33 8.80 -14.52 16.13
C ALA A 33 7.96 -13.82 15.06
N THR A 34 6.70 -13.55 15.37
CA THR A 34 5.83 -12.73 14.54
C THR A 34 6.20 -11.27 14.72
N VAL A 35 6.28 -10.53 13.62
CA VAL A 35 6.58 -9.11 13.57
C VAL A 35 5.50 -8.38 12.80
N THR A 36 5.21 -7.16 13.24
CA THR A 36 4.53 -6.14 12.43
C THR A 36 5.48 -4.99 12.22
N GLY A 37 5.29 -4.25 11.14
CA GLY A 37 6.14 -3.10 10.87
C GLY A 37 5.74 -2.32 9.65
N LYS A 38 6.43 -1.20 9.44
CA LYS A 38 6.16 -0.26 8.37
C LYS A 38 7.25 -0.33 7.30
N VAL A 39 6.86 -0.35 6.04
CA VAL A 39 7.82 -0.32 4.94
C VAL A 39 8.52 1.04 4.88
N ILE A 40 9.84 1.06 5.06
CA ILE A 40 10.67 2.28 5.03
C ILE A 40 11.55 2.37 3.79
N GLY A 41 11.71 1.27 3.04
CA GLY A 41 12.53 1.24 1.84
C GLY A 41 12.17 0.12 0.89
N ARG A 42 12.41 0.34 -0.41
CA ARG A 42 12.22 -0.67 -1.46
C ARG A 42 13.49 -0.80 -2.29
N GLN A 43 13.90 -2.02 -2.52
CA GLN A 43 14.95 -2.37 -3.45
C GLN A 43 14.48 -3.47 -4.41
N ARG A 44 15.17 -3.61 -5.55
CA ARG A 44 14.87 -4.64 -6.56
C ARG A 44 14.87 -6.07 -5.99
N PHE A 45 15.50 -6.27 -4.84
CA PHE A 45 15.65 -7.56 -4.20
C PHE A 45 14.80 -7.73 -2.94
N GLY A 46 14.22 -6.65 -2.40
CA GLY A 46 13.68 -6.69 -1.05
C GLY A 46 12.97 -5.43 -0.61
N VAL A 47 12.20 -5.57 0.46
CA VAL A 47 11.51 -4.49 1.16
C VAL A 47 12.11 -4.35 2.55
N PHE A 48 12.44 -3.12 2.93
CA PHE A 48 12.96 -2.77 4.24
C PHE A 48 11.81 -2.33 5.13
N VAL A 49 11.80 -2.84 6.35
CA VAL A 49 10.70 -2.69 7.30
C VAL A 49 11.23 -2.19 8.63
N GLU A 50 10.69 -1.11 9.15
CA GLU A 50 10.85 -0.70 10.55
C GLU A 50 9.93 -1.56 11.41
N ILE A 51 10.49 -2.27 12.40
CA ILE A 51 9.74 -3.25 13.20
C ILE A 51 9.09 -2.58 14.40
N ASP A 52 7.78 -2.76 14.57
CA ASP A 52 7.02 -2.16 15.65
C ASP A 52 7.51 -2.67 17.02
N GLY A 53 7.66 -1.75 17.97
CA GLY A 53 8.02 -2.09 19.35
C GLY A 53 9.49 -2.46 19.57
N VAL A 54 10.32 -2.47 18.53
CA VAL A 54 11.77 -2.71 18.63
C VAL A 54 12.53 -1.53 18.02
N PRO A 55 12.99 -0.58 18.86
CA PRO A 55 13.70 0.61 18.39
C PRO A 55 14.92 0.25 17.54
N ASP A 56 15.13 1.02 16.47
CA ASP A 56 16.26 0.89 15.54
C ASP A 56 16.39 -0.48 14.85
N ALA A 57 15.37 -1.35 14.95
CA ALA A 57 15.35 -2.64 14.29
C ALA A 57 14.80 -2.53 12.87
N VAL A 58 15.65 -2.91 11.90
CA VAL A 58 15.28 -2.95 10.48
C VAL A 58 15.22 -4.40 10.00
N GLY A 59 14.04 -4.78 9.52
CA GLY A 59 13.78 -6.03 8.84
C GLY A 59 14.00 -5.93 7.33
N LEU A 60 14.43 -7.04 6.73
CA LEU A 60 14.51 -7.23 5.28
C LEU A 60 13.62 -8.40 4.87
N ALA A 61 12.58 -8.11 4.09
CA ALA A 61 11.79 -9.11 3.39
C ALA A 61 12.32 -9.26 1.97
N GLU A 62 12.86 -10.43 1.64
CA GLU A 62 13.33 -10.72 0.28
C GLU A 62 12.17 -11.10 -0.65
N ILE A 63 12.19 -10.56 -1.87
CA ILE A 63 11.16 -10.83 -2.90
C ILE A 63 11.60 -12.01 -3.79
N PHE A 64 12.77 -12.59 -3.51
CA PHE A 64 13.27 -13.74 -4.26
C PHE A 64 12.40 -14.97 -3.99
N GLY A 65 11.73 -15.46 -5.03
CA GLY A 65 10.77 -16.57 -4.94
C GLY A 65 9.30 -16.15 -4.94
N SER A 66 9.02 -14.84 -4.97
CA SER A 66 7.65 -14.35 -5.17
C SER A 66 7.19 -14.62 -6.61
N PRO A 67 5.87 -14.80 -6.85
CA PRO A 67 5.34 -14.97 -8.20
C PRO A 67 5.78 -13.86 -9.17
N PRO A 68 5.99 -14.17 -10.46
CA PRO A 68 6.27 -13.14 -11.47
C PRO A 68 5.16 -12.07 -11.46
N GLY A 69 5.56 -10.80 -11.35
CA GLY A 69 4.62 -9.67 -11.27
C GLY A 69 4.24 -9.26 -9.84
N THR A 70 4.80 -9.87 -8.79
CA THR A 70 4.66 -9.36 -7.42
C THR A 70 5.19 -7.93 -7.33
N VAL A 71 4.30 -7.00 -6.97
CA VAL A 71 4.64 -5.61 -6.71
C VAL A 71 5.01 -5.49 -5.23
N PRO A 72 6.19 -4.97 -4.88
CA PRO A 72 6.54 -4.75 -3.48
C PRO A 72 5.54 -3.78 -2.82
N PRO A 73 5.16 -4.01 -1.55
CA PRO A 73 4.32 -3.07 -0.81
C PRO A 73 4.87 -1.63 -0.86
N PRO A 74 3.99 -0.61 -0.93
CA PRO A 74 4.41 0.78 -1.03
C PRO A 74 5.14 1.27 0.23
N LEU A 75 5.82 2.42 0.12
CA LEU A 75 6.46 3.03 1.29
C LEU A 75 5.37 3.42 2.30
N GLY A 76 5.65 3.20 3.56
CA GLY A 76 4.75 3.46 4.67
C GLY A 76 3.61 2.46 4.87
N PHE A 77 3.53 1.40 4.06
CA PHE A 77 2.56 0.33 4.24
C PHE A 77 2.88 -0.53 5.46
N ALA A 78 1.86 -0.93 6.21
CA ALA A 78 2.01 -1.86 7.33
C ALA A 78 2.04 -3.30 6.82
N ILE A 79 3.03 -4.08 7.25
CA ILE A 79 3.18 -5.49 6.90
C ILE A 79 3.22 -6.34 8.16
N SER A 80 2.95 -7.63 7.99
CA SER A 80 3.16 -8.65 9.01
C SER A 80 3.97 -9.81 8.45
N GLY A 81 4.74 -10.45 9.30
CA GLY A 81 5.56 -11.58 8.92
C GLY A 81 6.20 -12.28 10.10
N SER A 82 7.11 -13.18 9.79
CA SER A 82 7.89 -13.93 10.76
C SER A 82 9.38 -13.79 10.52
N VAL A 83 10.16 -13.74 11.60
CA VAL A 83 11.62 -13.76 11.54
C VAL A 83 12.08 -15.12 11.04
N VAL A 84 12.82 -15.15 9.95
CA VAL A 84 13.38 -16.41 9.41
C VAL A 84 14.85 -16.60 9.75
N ASP A 85 15.60 -15.52 9.91
CA ASP A 85 17.04 -15.58 10.10
C ASP A 85 17.60 -14.22 10.59
N HIS A 86 18.78 -14.25 11.20
CA HIS A 86 19.52 -13.06 11.64
C HIS A 86 20.85 -12.98 10.89
N ALA A 87 21.00 -11.97 10.04
CA ALA A 87 22.23 -11.75 9.30
C ALA A 87 23.20 -10.88 10.13
N GLU A 88 24.01 -11.50 10.97
CA GLU A 88 24.97 -10.78 11.84
C GLU A 88 25.97 -9.90 11.06
N ARG A 89 26.33 -10.29 9.84
CA ARG A 89 27.30 -9.58 9.00
C ARG A 89 26.91 -8.15 8.65
N ASN A 90 25.61 -7.85 8.66
CA ASN A 90 25.07 -6.55 8.27
C ASN A 90 23.88 -6.13 9.15
N PHE A 91 23.70 -6.77 10.31
CA PHE A 91 22.69 -6.46 11.32
C PHE A 91 21.25 -6.42 10.78
N GLN A 92 20.92 -7.35 9.87
CA GLN A 92 19.59 -7.43 9.28
C GLN A 92 18.77 -8.58 9.87
N VAL A 93 17.53 -8.29 10.25
CA VAL A 93 16.54 -9.32 10.57
C VAL A 93 15.88 -9.75 9.26
N ARG A 94 16.08 -11.00 8.83
CA ARG A 94 15.43 -11.50 7.61
C ARG A 94 14.02 -11.92 7.95
N LEU A 95 13.07 -11.42 7.17
CA LEU A 95 11.66 -11.64 7.36
C LEU A 95 11.09 -12.49 6.22
N ARG A 96 10.19 -13.40 6.56
CA ARG A 96 9.21 -13.93 5.63
C ARG A 96 7.93 -13.15 5.86
N LEU A 97 7.41 -12.52 4.82
CA LEU A 97 6.08 -11.91 4.90
C LEU A 97 5.04 -13.02 4.85
N ASP A 98 4.15 -13.02 5.83
CA ASP A 98 2.98 -13.91 5.83
C ASP A 98 1.94 -13.41 4.82
N ASP A 99 2.01 -12.11 4.52
CA ASP A 99 1.16 -11.43 3.57
C ASP A 99 1.97 -10.33 2.85
N TRP A 100 1.99 -10.35 1.52
CA TRP A 100 2.62 -9.34 0.68
C TRP A 100 1.75 -8.08 0.50
N GLY A 101 0.71 -7.92 1.33
CA GLY A 101 -0.31 -6.88 1.20
C GLY A 101 -1.51 -7.34 0.37
N ASP A 102 -1.80 -8.64 0.38
CA ASP A 102 -3.06 -9.22 -0.05
C ASP A 102 -4.08 -9.06 1.08
N GLU A 103 -4.84 -7.96 1.02
CA GLU A 103 -5.95 -7.64 1.92
C GLU A 103 -6.78 -8.90 2.26
N ARG A 104 -6.56 -9.50 3.45
CA ARG A 104 -7.52 -10.44 4.01
C ARG A 104 -8.76 -9.63 4.40
N GLU A 105 -9.74 -9.73 3.49
CA GLU A 105 -10.90 -8.87 3.20
C GLU A 105 -10.56 -7.56 2.46
N PRO A 106 -10.88 -7.46 1.14
CA PRO A 106 -10.81 -6.19 0.45
C PRO A 106 -11.76 -5.23 1.15
N ARG A 107 -11.23 -4.09 1.60
CA ARG A 107 -12.06 -3.00 2.09
C ARG A 107 -13.03 -2.64 0.95
N PRO A 108 -14.35 -2.53 1.22
CA PRO A 108 -15.30 -2.15 0.18
C PRO A 108 -14.84 -0.86 -0.51
N LEU A 109 -15.10 -0.74 -1.81
CA LEU A 109 -14.86 0.48 -2.57
C LEU A 109 -15.82 1.56 -2.08
N GLU A 110 -15.45 2.26 -1.01
CA GLU A 110 -16.25 3.29 -0.40
C GLU A 110 -16.28 4.54 -1.30
N PRO A 111 -17.48 5.08 -1.65
CA PRO A 111 -17.61 6.26 -2.51
C PRO A 111 -16.87 7.49 -1.97
N ASN A 112 -16.64 7.54 -0.64
CA ASN A 112 -16.11 8.71 0.05
C ASN A 112 -14.71 8.47 0.67
N GLU A 113 -13.96 7.50 0.14
CA GLU A 113 -12.61 7.23 0.62
C GLU A 113 -11.69 8.44 0.42
N ARG A 114 -10.99 8.85 1.49
CA ARG A 114 -10.02 9.94 1.44
C ARG A 114 -8.69 9.40 0.96
N LEU A 115 -8.26 9.83 -0.22
CA LEU A 115 -6.96 9.48 -0.78
C LEU A 115 -6.05 10.70 -0.75
N ALA A 116 -4.99 10.64 0.05
CA ALA A 116 -4.10 11.76 0.29
C ALA A 116 -3.02 11.90 -0.80
N ASP A 117 -2.64 10.80 -1.45
CA ASP A 117 -1.53 10.78 -2.38
C ASP A 117 -1.70 9.75 -3.52
N ARG A 118 -0.70 9.73 -4.40
CA ARG A 118 -0.61 8.82 -5.56
C ARG A 118 -0.53 7.35 -5.15
N GLU A 119 0.10 7.02 -4.02
CA GLU A 119 0.22 5.63 -3.59
C GLU A 119 -1.13 5.10 -3.08
N ALA A 120 -1.89 5.93 -2.37
CA ALA A 120 -3.27 5.65 -1.98
C ALA A 120 -4.17 5.42 -3.21
N LEU A 121 -4.06 6.25 -4.25
CA LEU A 121 -4.79 6.05 -5.51
C LEU A 121 -4.38 4.75 -6.22
N SER A 122 -3.09 4.43 -6.26
CA SER A 122 -2.62 3.16 -6.85
C SER A 122 -3.18 1.94 -6.12
N GLY A 123 -3.25 1.99 -4.78
CA GLY A 123 -3.93 0.99 -3.97
C GLY A 123 -5.41 0.86 -4.32
N PHE A 124 -6.12 1.98 -4.42
CA PHE A 124 -7.53 2.02 -4.83
C PHE A 124 -7.76 1.38 -6.21
N LEU A 125 -6.96 1.75 -7.22
CA LEU A 125 -7.06 1.21 -8.59
C LEU A 125 -6.86 -0.30 -8.63
N ARG A 126 -5.95 -0.82 -7.80
CA ARG A 126 -5.72 -2.26 -7.71
C ARG A 126 -6.97 -2.98 -7.20
N ARG A 127 -7.62 -2.45 -6.16
CA ARG A 127 -8.87 -2.99 -5.62
C ARG A 127 -10.02 -2.87 -6.61
N LEU A 128 -10.12 -1.75 -7.33
CA LEU A 128 -11.13 -1.56 -8.37
C LEU A 128 -11.00 -2.61 -9.48
N ARG A 129 -9.78 -2.91 -9.93
CA ARG A 129 -9.52 -3.97 -10.91
C ARG A 129 -9.90 -5.35 -10.35
N GLN A 130 -9.53 -5.65 -9.10
CA GLN A 130 -9.86 -6.93 -8.46
C GLN A 130 -11.38 -7.10 -8.26
N ASP A 131 -12.09 -6.02 -7.93
CA ASP A 131 -13.55 -5.99 -7.84
C ASP A 131 -14.19 -6.32 -9.20
N HIS A 132 -13.69 -5.74 -10.28
CA HIS A 132 -14.15 -6.07 -11.63
C HIS A 132 -13.87 -7.53 -12.01
N GLU A 133 -12.71 -8.08 -11.64
CA GLU A 133 -12.36 -9.48 -11.93
C GLU A 133 -13.23 -10.49 -11.16
N THR A 134 -13.70 -10.12 -9.96
CA THR A 134 -14.45 -11.02 -9.08
C THR A 134 -15.96 -10.83 -9.14
N ARG A 135 -16.42 -9.60 -9.37
CA ARG A 135 -17.82 -9.16 -9.30
C ARG A 135 -18.22 -8.24 -10.46
N GLY A 136 -17.46 -8.22 -11.56
CA GLY A 136 -17.76 -7.38 -12.72
C GLY A 136 -19.08 -7.72 -13.41
N ASP A 137 -19.63 -8.91 -13.16
CA ASP A 137 -20.98 -9.30 -13.58
C ASP A 137 -22.10 -8.55 -12.83
N GLN A 138 -21.78 -7.98 -11.67
CA GLN A 138 -22.69 -7.16 -10.85
C GLN A 138 -22.55 -5.66 -11.15
N TRP A 139 -21.59 -5.26 -11.99
CA TRP A 139 -21.47 -3.87 -12.43
C TRP A 139 -22.54 -3.55 -13.46
N GLU A 140 -23.17 -2.38 -13.35
CA GLU A 140 -24.11 -1.90 -14.36
C GLU A 140 -23.34 -1.58 -15.66
N ASN A 141 -22.19 -0.93 -15.52
CA ASN A 141 -21.31 -0.55 -16.63
C ASN A 141 -20.11 -1.51 -16.78
N ARG A 142 -20.37 -2.66 -17.41
CA ARG A 142 -19.43 -3.80 -17.51
C ARG A 142 -18.45 -3.77 -18.69
N THR A 143 -18.71 -2.95 -19.69
CA THR A 143 -17.79 -2.80 -20.84
C THR A 143 -16.95 -1.55 -20.65
N LEU A 144 -15.76 -1.52 -21.24
CA LEU A 144 -14.91 -0.33 -21.21
C LEU A 144 -15.66 0.90 -21.76
N ASP A 145 -16.46 0.72 -22.81
CA ASP A 145 -17.25 1.77 -23.45
C ASP A 145 -18.29 2.35 -22.47
N SER A 146 -19.17 1.50 -21.92
CA SER A 146 -20.18 1.91 -20.93
C SER A 146 -19.56 2.50 -19.65
N PHE A 147 -18.40 2.00 -19.23
CA PHE A 147 -17.71 2.50 -18.05
C PHE A 147 -17.12 3.90 -18.30
N LEU A 148 -16.54 4.14 -19.47
CA LEU A 148 -16.00 5.45 -19.85
C LEU A 148 -17.12 6.48 -20.05
N GLU A 149 -18.25 6.08 -20.64
CA GLU A 149 -19.45 6.92 -20.77
C GLU A 149 -19.98 7.35 -19.40
N ALA A 150 -20.16 6.40 -18.48
CA ALA A 150 -20.60 6.69 -17.11
C ALA A 150 -19.59 7.53 -16.31
N LEU A 151 -18.29 7.30 -16.51
CA LEU A 151 -17.23 8.11 -15.90
C LEU A 151 -17.27 9.56 -16.39
N GLU A 152 -17.45 9.78 -17.70
CA GLU A 152 -17.59 11.11 -18.29
C GLU A 152 -18.82 11.83 -17.71
N ALA A 153 -19.98 11.16 -17.73
CA ALA A 153 -21.23 11.71 -17.25
C ALA A 153 -21.14 12.11 -15.77
N TRP A 154 -20.58 11.24 -14.92
CA TRP A 154 -20.40 11.57 -13.50
C TRP A 154 -19.44 12.73 -13.27
N VAL A 155 -18.32 12.81 -14.01
CA VAL A 155 -17.35 13.92 -13.87
C VAL A 155 -17.99 15.26 -14.24
N ALA A 156 -18.85 15.28 -15.26
CA ALA A 156 -19.62 16.47 -15.63
C ALA A 156 -20.62 16.89 -14.52
N ASP A 157 -21.26 15.91 -13.87
CA ASP A 157 -22.27 16.12 -12.84
C ASP A 157 -21.72 16.29 -11.42
N ALA A 158 -20.43 16.01 -11.21
CA ALA A 158 -19.77 16.06 -9.92
C ALA A 158 -20.03 17.37 -9.14
N PRO A 159 -20.00 18.58 -9.73
CA PRO A 159 -20.31 19.81 -8.99
C PRO A 159 -21.68 19.78 -8.29
N GLY A 160 -22.69 19.18 -8.93
CA GLY A 160 -24.02 19.02 -8.36
C GLY A 160 -24.04 18.02 -7.20
N TRP A 161 -23.30 16.91 -7.32
CA TRP A 161 -23.16 15.95 -6.23
C TRP A 161 -22.53 16.57 -4.98
N TYR A 162 -21.44 17.33 -5.15
CA TYR A 162 -20.73 18.00 -4.05
C TYR A 162 -21.63 19.05 -3.35
N ALA A 163 -22.35 19.86 -4.13
CA ALA A 163 -23.32 20.81 -3.60
C ALA A 163 -24.42 20.13 -2.77
N ASN A 164 -24.95 19.00 -3.25
CA ASN A 164 -25.99 18.24 -2.55
C ASN A 164 -25.49 17.56 -1.26
N HIS A 165 -24.21 17.23 -1.18
CA HIS A 165 -23.60 16.58 -0.01
C HIS A 165 -22.92 17.55 0.96
N GLY A 166 -23.05 18.87 0.74
CA GLY A 166 -22.44 19.91 1.57
C GLY A 166 -20.90 19.85 1.56
N GLN A 167 -20.31 19.33 0.48
CA GLN A 167 -18.86 19.25 0.29
C GLN A 167 -18.42 20.30 -0.74
N GLU A 168 -17.24 20.87 -0.56
CA GLU A 168 -16.64 21.74 -1.58
C GLU A 168 -15.98 20.88 -2.67
N LEU A 169 -16.25 21.22 -3.93
CA LEU A 169 -15.58 20.61 -5.07
C LEU A 169 -14.09 21.03 -5.05
N PRO A 170 -13.14 20.07 -5.10
CA PRO A 170 -11.72 20.40 -5.15
C PRO A 170 -11.42 21.21 -6.43
N PRO A 171 -10.83 22.42 -6.33
CA PRO A 171 -10.68 23.34 -7.46
C PRO A 171 -9.76 22.83 -8.57
N GLU A 172 -8.84 21.91 -8.27
CA GLU A 172 -7.94 21.29 -9.26
C GLU A 172 -8.22 19.79 -9.49
N GLY A 173 -9.25 19.23 -8.84
CA GLY A 173 -9.39 17.79 -8.66
C GLY A 173 -8.30 17.23 -7.73
N ASP A 174 -8.67 16.37 -6.79
CA ASP A 174 -7.71 15.66 -5.93
C ASP A 174 -7.77 14.15 -6.17
N TRP A 175 -6.87 13.40 -5.55
CA TRP A 175 -6.84 11.94 -5.69
C TRP A 175 -8.15 11.28 -5.23
N ALA A 176 -8.86 11.90 -4.28
CA ALA A 176 -10.16 11.45 -3.81
C ALA A 176 -11.27 11.68 -4.86
N PHE A 177 -11.25 12.82 -5.56
CA PHE A 177 -12.13 13.10 -6.69
C PHE A 177 -11.98 12.04 -7.79
N MET A 178 -10.74 11.72 -8.17
CA MET A 178 -10.47 10.70 -9.20
C MET A 178 -10.96 9.30 -8.78
N ALA A 179 -10.71 8.88 -7.55
CA ALA A 179 -11.20 7.59 -7.07
C ALA A 179 -12.72 7.53 -6.96
N ARG A 180 -13.36 8.64 -6.56
CA ARG A 180 -14.82 8.73 -6.53
C ARG A 180 -15.42 8.62 -7.92
N ALA A 181 -14.86 9.32 -8.90
CA ALA A 181 -15.28 9.24 -10.29
C ALA A 181 -15.22 7.80 -10.81
N LEU A 182 -14.08 7.13 -10.59
CA LEU A 182 -13.86 5.74 -10.99
C LEU A 182 -14.79 4.75 -10.25
N SER A 183 -15.13 5.02 -9.00
CA SER A 183 -16.08 4.20 -8.23
C SER A 183 -17.51 4.36 -8.75
N ALA A 184 -17.92 5.60 -9.02
CA ALA A 184 -19.27 5.95 -9.46
C ALA A 184 -19.55 5.42 -10.87
N ALA A 185 -18.55 5.41 -11.76
CA ALA A 185 -18.64 4.87 -13.11
C ALA A 185 -19.11 3.40 -13.19
N ARG A 186 -19.07 2.65 -12.08
CA ARG A 186 -19.62 1.28 -12.01
C ARG A 186 -21.16 1.20 -12.04
N PHE A 187 -21.84 2.26 -11.61
CA PHE A 187 -23.29 2.29 -11.31
C PHE A 187 -24.00 3.57 -11.78
N TYR A 188 -23.30 4.47 -12.47
CA TYR A 188 -23.88 5.73 -12.91
C TYR A 188 -24.55 5.51 -14.27
N GLU A 189 -25.84 5.86 -14.36
CA GLU A 189 -26.69 5.74 -15.57
C GLU A 189 -26.56 6.95 -16.51
#